data_AF-A0A960MZ92-F1
#
_entry.id   AF-A0A960MZ92-F1
#
_cell.length_a   1.000
_cell.length_b   1.000
_cell.length_c   1.000
_cell.angle_alpha   90.00
_cell.angle_beta   90.00
_cell.angle_gamma   90.00
#
_symmetry.space_group_name_H-M   'P 1'
#
loop_
_entity.id
_entity.type
_entity.pdbx_description
1 polymer ?
#
loop_
_entity_poly.entity_id
_entity_poly.type
_entity_poly.pdbx_seq_one_letter_code
_entity_poly.pdbx_strand_id
1 'polypeptide(L)'
;CGPCSELHVDLTPAGDSQGKLVNNDSDLCIEIWNLVFIQYNAEADGSFRELPAKHVDTGMGFERACSIIQGTKGFTDFSRKPSNYATDVFQPIFRKLEELSGKTYVNVYPAPGADRSTFSTEMKDAIAFRVIADHLRTLSFAIADGILPGNNGRNYVLRRILRRAVKYGRQLGFSSDKPFFGSLVSTLVSEMGGVFPELNARQEAVRTTLEQEEASFNQTLDRGLLIFENEAKKVRLLNNRLHTHRPIICGRINEERRKTFPTQTLLTNGKVLSDDDIRRLSTAQPSKVSEVTDFLGRNPNLSVQEQDLVWRRVARQIQIHKEEIAVESKFPGDIAFELYDTYGFPVDLTELLCAERGLQVDMGRFETLMEEQRERARAAQKSAIVRALDISTAAETEFLGFDADTTKATVLEVHPQDDALF
;
A
#
# COMPACT_ATOMS: atom_id res chain seq x y z
N CYS A 1 -11.36 6.33 -27.51
CA CYS A 1 -9.92 6.02 -27.39
C CYS A 1 -9.22 6.30 -28.72
N GLY A 2 -7.91 6.12 -28.78
CA GLY A 2 -7.14 6.27 -30.00
C GLY A 2 -5.63 6.29 -29.73
N PRO A 3 -4.80 6.43 -30.78
CA PRO A 3 -3.37 6.60 -30.61
C PRO A 3 -3.06 7.89 -29.87
N CYS A 4 -1.90 7.95 -29.23
CA CYS A 4 -1.41 9.14 -28.57
C CYS A 4 0.03 9.45 -28.96
N SER A 5 0.44 10.70 -28.73
CA SER A 5 1.82 11.17 -28.83
C SER A 5 2.20 11.84 -27.52
N GLU A 6 3.29 11.39 -26.92
CA GLU A 6 3.80 11.94 -25.66
C GLU A 6 5.05 12.78 -25.89
N LEU A 7 5.18 13.86 -25.13
CA LEU A 7 6.40 14.65 -25.04
C LEU A 7 7.12 14.28 -23.76
N HIS A 8 8.40 13.96 -23.89
CA HIS A 8 9.30 13.62 -22.79
C HIS A 8 10.43 14.65 -22.74
N VAL A 9 10.84 15.04 -21.54
CA VAL A 9 11.93 15.99 -21.31
C VAL A 9 13.11 15.25 -20.71
N ASP A 10 14.26 15.34 -21.38
CA ASP A 10 15.54 14.86 -20.87
C ASP A 10 16.08 15.86 -19.84
N LEU A 11 16.26 15.38 -18.61
CA LEU A 11 16.73 16.15 -17.46
C LEU A 11 18.11 15.70 -17.00
N THR A 12 18.81 14.90 -17.81
CA THR A 12 20.22 14.60 -17.56
C THR A 12 21.05 15.89 -17.62
N PRO A 13 22.13 16.01 -16.84
CA PRO A 13 22.95 17.23 -16.84
C PRO A 13 23.50 17.64 -18.20
N ALA A 14 23.72 16.68 -19.11
CA ALA A 14 24.19 16.91 -20.47
C ALA A 14 23.06 17.03 -21.50
N GLY A 15 21.82 16.65 -21.16
CA GLY A 15 20.66 16.69 -22.05
C GLY A 15 20.83 15.81 -23.31
N ASP A 16 21.62 14.75 -23.23
CA ASP A 16 22.11 13.98 -24.38
C ASP A 16 21.81 12.48 -24.28
N SER A 17 20.74 12.09 -23.56
CA SER A 17 20.35 10.68 -23.44
C SER A 17 19.97 10.03 -24.77
N GLN A 18 19.79 10.81 -25.85
CA GLN A 18 19.38 10.36 -27.17
C GLN A 18 18.07 9.53 -27.13
N GLY A 19 17.17 9.88 -26.21
CA GLY A 19 15.88 9.21 -26.05
C GLY A 19 15.94 7.84 -25.37
N LYS A 20 17.12 7.37 -24.94
CA LYS A 20 17.28 6.06 -24.28
C LYS A 20 16.52 5.93 -22.95
N LEU A 21 16.15 7.05 -22.34
CA LEU A 21 15.46 7.09 -21.05
C LEU A 21 13.93 7.17 -21.19
N VAL A 22 13.40 7.38 -22.41
CA VAL A 22 11.95 7.45 -22.66
C VAL A 22 11.30 6.12 -22.29
N ASN A 23 10.25 6.16 -21.47
CA ASN A 23 9.50 4.99 -20.99
C ASN A 23 10.35 3.93 -20.25
N ASN A 24 11.47 4.33 -19.65
CA ASN A 24 12.36 3.45 -18.86
C ASN A 24 12.30 3.74 -17.35
N ASP A 25 11.16 4.24 -16.86
CA ASP A 25 10.92 4.60 -15.45
C ASP A 25 12.01 5.49 -14.84
N SER A 26 12.69 6.28 -15.68
CA SER A 26 13.76 7.17 -15.27
C SER A 26 13.19 8.49 -14.80
N ASP A 27 13.52 8.87 -13.57
CA ASP A 27 13.20 10.19 -13.03
C ASP A 27 14.03 11.34 -13.64
N LEU A 28 14.96 11.03 -14.55
CA LEU A 28 15.70 11.99 -15.38
C LEU A 28 15.10 12.12 -16.79
N CYS A 29 14.02 11.41 -17.11
CA CYS A 29 13.27 11.58 -18.36
C CYS A 29 11.78 11.57 -18.04
N ILE A 30 11.18 12.76 -18.01
CA ILE A 30 9.81 12.92 -17.52
C ILE A 30 8.88 13.18 -18.70
N GLU A 31 7.85 12.34 -18.81
CA GLU A 31 6.67 12.62 -19.63
C GLU A 31 5.99 13.90 -19.13
N ILE A 32 5.92 14.93 -19.96
CA ILE A 32 5.36 16.23 -19.59
C ILE A 32 3.96 16.44 -20.16
N TRP A 33 3.71 15.95 -21.37
CA TRP A 33 2.48 16.23 -22.11
C TRP A 33 2.07 15.04 -22.95
N ASN A 34 0.82 14.61 -22.81
CA ASN A 34 0.22 13.57 -23.64
C ASN A 34 -0.83 14.20 -24.58
N LEU A 35 -0.77 13.86 -25.87
CA LEU A 35 -1.71 14.27 -26.90
C LEU A 35 -2.44 13.02 -27.42
N VAL A 36 -3.69 12.84 -27.01
CA VAL A 36 -4.53 11.72 -27.43
C VAL A 36 -5.34 12.13 -28.65
N PHE A 37 -5.20 11.37 -29.74
CA PHE A 37 -6.00 11.53 -30.95
C PHE A 37 -7.17 10.56 -30.87
N ILE A 38 -8.32 11.04 -30.40
CA ILE A 38 -9.52 10.23 -30.20
C ILE A 38 -10.12 9.90 -31.57
N GLN A 39 -10.06 8.62 -31.95
CA GLN A 39 -10.45 8.14 -33.27
C GLN A 39 -11.42 6.95 -33.23
N TYR A 40 -11.48 6.23 -32.10
CA TYR A 40 -12.24 4.99 -31.99
C TYR A 40 -13.12 4.96 -30.73
N ASN A 41 -14.25 4.26 -30.81
CA ASN A 41 -14.98 3.71 -29.66
C ASN A 41 -14.45 2.31 -29.38
N ALA A 42 -14.06 2.06 -28.13
CA ALA A 42 -13.78 0.71 -27.65
C ALA A 42 -15.10 0.06 -27.22
N GLU A 43 -15.47 -1.03 -27.86
CA GLU A 43 -16.70 -1.75 -27.58
C GLU A 43 -16.45 -2.85 -26.52
N ALA A 44 -17.51 -3.35 -25.88
CA ALA A 44 -17.40 -4.31 -24.77
C ALA A 44 -16.77 -5.67 -25.17
N ASP A 45 -16.81 -6.00 -26.46
CA ASP A 45 -16.18 -7.19 -27.03
C ASP A 45 -14.68 -7.01 -27.33
N GLY A 46 -14.12 -5.82 -27.02
CA GLY A 46 -12.73 -5.46 -27.28
C GLY A 46 -12.46 -4.96 -28.70
N SER A 47 -13.47 -4.88 -29.56
CA SER A 47 -13.33 -4.31 -30.90
C SER A 47 -13.27 -2.77 -30.88
N PHE A 48 -12.75 -2.20 -31.97
CA PHE A 48 -12.67 -0.76 -32.16
C PHE A 48 -13.52 -0.34 -33.34
N ARG A 49 -14.44 0.60 -33.10
CA ARG A 49 -15.26 1.22 -34.14
C ARG A 49 -14.81 2.66 -34.38
N GLU A 50 -14.61 3.05 -35.64
CA GLU A 50 -14.27 4.44 -35.98
C GLU A 50 -15.36 5.42 -35.54
N LEU A 51 -14.92 6.55 -35.00
CA LEU A 51 -15.80 7.65 -34.65
C LEU A 51 -16.24 8.44 -35.90
N PRO A 52 -17.50 8.91 -35.95
CA PRO A 52 -17.96 9.81 -37.02
C PRO A 52 -17.17 11.13 -37.08
N ALA A 53 -16.67 11.60 -35.94
CA ALA A 53 -15.80 12.77 -35.82
C ALA A 53 -14.61 12.45 -34.92
N LYS A 54 -13.42 12.89 -35.34
CA LYS A 54 -12.17 12.69 -34.59
C LYS A 54 -11.91 13.91 -33.71
N HIS A 55 -11.39 13.68 -32.52
CA HIS A 55 -11.13 14.73 -31.52
C HIS A 55 -9.68 14.67 -31.02
N VAL A 56 -9.23 15.75 -30.40
CA VAL A 56 -7.94 15.82 -29.72
C VAL A 56 -8.21 16.12 -28.25
N ASP A 57 -7.63 15.32 -27.39
CA ASP A 57 -7.59 15.52 -25.94
C ASP A 57 -6.12 15.60 -25.53
N THR A 58 -5.77 16.58 -24.70
CA THR A 58 -4.37 16.77 -24.27
C THR A 58 -4.30 16.97 -22.78
N GLY A 59 -3.32 16.34 -22.14
CA GLY A 59 -3.06 16.50 -20.72
C GLY A 59 -1.59 16.85 -20.47
N MET A 60 -1.34 17.99 -19.82
CA MET A 60 -0.03 18.38 -19.34
C MET A 60 -0.05 18.45 -17.82
N GLY A 61 0.86 17.74 -17.16
CA GLY A 61 0.94 17.75 -15.70
C GLY A 61 1.46 19.07 -15.17
N PHE A 62 0.61 19.90 -14.57
CA PHE A 62 0.99 21.23 -14.07
C PHE A 62 2.16 21.17 -13.07
N GLU A 63 2.09 20.28 -12.08
CA GLU A 63 3.14 20.11 -11.08
C GLU A 63 4.48 19.64 -11.69
N ARG A 64 4.41 18.82 -12.76
CA ARG A 64 5.60 18.39 -13.51
C ARG A 64 6.20 19.57 -14.30
N ALA A 65 5.35 20.40 -14.92
CA ALA A 65 5.82 21.58 -15.63
C ALA A 65 6.48 22.58 -14.70
N CYS A 66 5.87 22.84 -13.53
CA CYS A 66 6.45 23.66 -12.48
C CYS A 66 7.80 23.11 -12.03
N SER A 67 7.92 21.81 -11.78
CA SER A 67 9.16 21.21 -11.29
C SER A 67 10.28 21.26 -12.32
N ILE A 68 9.98 21.02 -13.59
CA ILE A 68 10.96 21.14 -14.68
C ILE A 68 11.40 22.60 -14.80
N ILE A 69 10.47 23.55 -14.93
CA ILE A 69 10.81 24.96 -15.14
C ILE A 69 11.60 25.53 -13.95
N GLN A 70 11.12 25.31 -12.72
CA GLN A 70 11.78 25.85 -11.52
C GLN A 70 13.08 25.10 -11.20
N GLY A 71 13.06 23.77 -11.31
CA GLY A 71 14.22 22.92 -11.04
C GLY A 71 15.37 23.17 -12.01
N THR A 72 15.05 23.44 -13.28
CA THR A 72 16.03 23.74 -14.33
C THR A 72 16.33 25.23 -14.51
N LYS A 73 15.73 26.11 -13.70
CA LYS A 73 15.79 27.58 -13.85
C LYS A 73 15.46 28.04 -15.29
N GLY A 74 14.37 27.53 -15.85
CA GLY A 74 13.95 27.81 -17.22
C GLY A 74 14.87 27.17 -18.26
N PHE A 75 15.22 25.89 -18.09
CA PHE A 75 16.08 25.12 -18.99
C PHE A 75 17.54 25.64 -19.09
N THR A 76 18.03 26.30 -18.04
CA THR A 76 19.41 26.83 -17.99
C THR A 76 20.35 26.05 -17.08
N ASP A 77 19.82 25.23 -16.16
CA ASP A 77 20.60 24.52 -15.13
C ASP A 77 20.03 23.12 -14.86
N PHE A 78 20.58 22.10 -15.50
CA PHE A 78 20.18 20.69 -15.30
C PHE A 78 21.00 19.98 -14.22
N SER A 79 21.77 20.71 -13.41
CA SER A 79 22.61 20.11 -12.36
C SER A 79 21.79 19.54 -11.20
N ARG A 80 20.55 20.00 -11.04
CA ARG A 80 19.64 19.59 -9.99
C ARG A 80 18.52 18.76 -10.57
N LYS A 81 18.24 17.64 -9.92
CA LYS A 81 17.10 16.79 -10.25
C LYS A 81 15.78 17.50 -9.91
N PRO A 82 14.87 17.71 -10.87
CA PRO A 82 13.55 18.28 -10.60
C PRO A 82 12.73 17.42 -9.63
N SER A 83 11.87 18.08 -8.86
CA SER A 83 10.92 17.42 -7.98
C SER A 83 9.65 18.23 -7.90
N ASN A 84 8.50 17.58 -8.10
CA ASN A 84 7.18 18.19 -7.97
C ASN A 84 6.99 18.82 -6.58
N TYR A 85 7.55 18.20 -5.54
CA TYR A 85 7.45 18.64 -4.15
C TYR A 85 8.45 19.76 -3.81
N ALA A 86 9.40 20.06 -4.68
CA ALA A 86 10.37 21.14 -4.51
C ALA A 86 9.94 22.44 -5.21
N THR A 87 8.63 22.59 -5.48
CA THR A 87 8.05 23.75 -6.17
C THR A 87 7.24 24.63 -5.23
N ASP A 88 7.02 25.88 -5.64
CA ASP A 88 6.06 26.79 -5.01
C ASP A 88 4.66 26.19 -4.81
N VAL A 89 4.26 25.19 -5.60
CA VAL A 89 2.98 24.47 -5.47
C VAL A 89 2.85 23.69 -4.16
N PHE A 90 3.96 23.23 -3.55
CA PHE A 90 3.95 22.43 -2.31
C PHE A 90 4.66 23.09 -1.13
N GLN A 91 5.65 23.94 -1.39
CA GLN A 91 6.49 24.55 -0.35
C GLN A 91 5.70 25.33 0.73
N PRO A 92 4.60 26.06 0.44
CA PRO A 92 3.77 26.69 1.47
C PRO A 92 3.20 25.68 2.49
N ILE A 93 2.71 24.54 2.02
CA ILE A 93 2.16 23.48 2.88
C ILE A 93 3.28 22.86 3.73
N PHE A 94 4.45 22.63 3.14
CA PHE A 94 5.61 22.11 3.88
C PHE A 94 6.06 23.08 4.97
N ARG A 95 6.22 24.37 4.68
CA ARG A 95 6.56 25.37 5.70
C ARG A 95 5.56 25.37 6.86
N LYS A 96 4.27 25.24 6.56
CA LYS A 96 3.25 25.14 7.62
C LYS A 96 3.38 23.84 8.43
N LEU A 97 3.67 22.71 7.78
CA LEU A 97 3.97 21.46 8.48
C LEU A 97 5.23 21.56 9.33
N GLU A 98 6.28 22.26 8.88
CA GLU A 98 7.50 22.48 9.67
C GLU A 98 7.20 23.28 10.93
N GLU A 99 6.43 24.38 10.80
CA GLU A 99 5.96 25.20 11.92
C GLU A 99 5.16 24.35 12.94
N LEU A 100 4.22 23.54 12.47
CA LEU A 100 3.34 22.75 13.34
C LEU A 100 4.05 21.55 13.97
N SER A 101 4.93 20.87 13.23
CA SER A 101 5.60 19.64 13.70
C SER A 101 6.91 19.91 14.46
N GLY A 102 7.59 21.02 14.17
CA GLY A 102 8.96 21.29 14.63
C GLY A 102 10.03 20.48 13.86
N LYS A 103 9.65 19.78 12.79
CA LYS A 103 10.56 19.04 11.91
C LYS A 103 10.84 19.83 10.64
N THR A 104 11.98 19.56 10.00
CA THR A 104 12.37 20.20 8.73
C THR A 104 12.18 19.23 7.57
N TYR A 105 11.60 19.72 6.47
CA TYR A 105 11.50 18.94 5.25
C TYR A 105 12.85 18.89 4.54
N VAL A 106 13.28 17.68 4.18
CA VAL A 106 14.47 17.46 3.35
C VAL A 106 14.06 16.75 2.07
N ASN A 107 14.55 17.24 0.93
CA ASN A 107 14.19 16.75 -0.39
C ASN A 107 14.94 15.44 -0.75
N VAL A 108 14.74 14.39 0.06
CA VAL A 108 15.35 13.06 -0.12
C VAL A 108 14.32 12.03 -0.59
N TYR A 109 14.77 11.10 -1.43
CA TYR A 109 13.94 10.06 -2.05
C TYR A 109 14.57 8.68 -1.85
N PRO A 110 13.75 7.63 -1.66
CA PRO A 110 14.25 6.27 -1.63
C PRO A 110 14.77 5.87 -3.01
N ALA A 111 15.83 5.06 -3.05
CA ALA A 111 16.27 4.44 -4.29
C ALA A 111 15.18 3.48 -4.80
N PRO A 112 15.08 3.26 -6.13
CA PRO A 112 14.18 2.26 -6.69
C PRO A 112 14.39 0.89 -6.04
N GLY A 113 13.30 0.25 -5.60
CA GLY A 113 13.35 -1.06 -4.94
C GLY A 113 13.96 -1.06 -3.53
N ALA A 114 14.24 0.10 -2.93
CA ALA A 114 14.82 0.17 -1.59
C ALA A 114 13.87 -0.41 -0.53
N ASP A 115 14.41 -1.23 0.37
CA ASP A 115 13.67 -1.79 1.49
C ASP A 115 13.27 -0.69 2.47
N ARG A 116 11.96 -0.48 2.63
CA ARG A 116 11.38 0.52 3.53
C ARG A 116 11.75 0.30 5.00
N SER A 117 12.10 -0.93 5.38
CA SER A 117 12.54 -1.25 6.73
C SER A 117 13.87 -0.57 7.11
N THR A 118 14.67 -0.22 6.09
CA THR A 118 16.00 0.38 6.24
C THR A 118 16.01 1.91 6.21
N PHE A 119 14.85 2.54 5.99
CA PHE A 119 14.78 4.00 5.82
C PHE A 119 15.16 4.73 7.11
N SER A 120 16.00 5.76 6.96
CA SER A 120 16.36 6.69 8.04
C SER A 120 15.14 7.49 8.52
N THR A 121 15.23 8.05 9.72
CA THR A 121 14.18 8.94 10.26
C THR A 121 13.91 10.12 9.33
N GLU A 122 14.97 10.72 8.78
CA GLU A 122 14.87 11.82 7.81
C GLU A 122 14.12 11.41 6.54
N MET A 123 14.39 10.22 6.00
CA MET A 123 13.66 9.68 4.84
C MET A 123 12.18 9.47 5.16
N LYS A 124 11.87 8.92 6.34
CA LYS A 124 10.49 8.69 6.79
C LYS A 124 9.74 10.00 6.99
N ASP A 125 10.40 11.01 7.57
CA ASP A 125 9.85 12.35 7.74
C ASP A 125 9.59 12.99 6.37
N ALA A 126 10.56 12.99 5.46
CA ALA A 126 10.39 13.51 4.10
C ALA A 126 9.21 12.84 3.35
N ILE A 127 9.02 11.53 3.49
CA ILE A 127 7.86 10.82 2.94
C ILE A 127 6.56 11.31 3.59
N ALA A 128 6.54 11.47 4.92
CA ALA A 128 5.36 11.93 5.65
C ALA A 128 4.92 13.33 5.20
N PHE A 129 5.85 14.28 5.05
CA PHE A 129 5.56 15.62 4.51
C PHE A 129 4.88 15.55 3.15
N ARG A 130 5.45 14.78 2.21
CA ARG A 130 4.91 14.63 0.86
C ARG A 130 3.52 14.00 0.85
N VAL A 131 3.34 12.91 1.60
CA VAL A 131 2.05 12.22 1.67
C VAL A 131 0.96 13.12 2.27
N ILE A 132 1.27 13.84 3.35
CA ILE A 132 0.29 14.73 3.98
C ILE A 132 -0.11 15.86 3.03
N ALA A 133 0.85 16.51 2.35
CA ALA A 133 0.53 17.62 1.44
C ALA A 133 -0.29 17.16 0.22
N ASP A 134 0.06 16.02 -0.36
CA ASP A 134 -0.67 15.43 -1.49
C ASP A 134 -2.10 15.04 -1.09
N HIS A 135 -2.25 14.38 0.07
CA HIS A 135 -3.53 13.93 0.56
C HIS A 135 -4.41 15.11 1.01
N LEU A 136 -3.84 16.16 1.61
CA LEU A 136 -4.54 17.40 1.91
C LEU A 136 -5.17 18.00 0.65
N ARG A 137 -4.41 18.11 -0.45
CA ARG A 137 -4.91 18.64 -1.73
C ARG A 137 -6.08 17.79 -2.22
N THR A 138 -5.85 16.48 -2.35
CA THR A 138 -6.85 15.53 -2.86
C THR A 138 -8.15 15.59 -2.06
N LEU A 139 -8.06 15.54 -0.73
CA LEU A 139 -9.23 15.57 0.14
C LEU A 139 -9.95 16.92 0.08
N SER A 140 -9.20 18.03 0.08
CA SER A 140 -9.79 19.37 0.08
C SER A 140 -10.57 19.65 -1.19
N PHE A 141 -10.02 19.29 -2.36
CA PHE A 141 -10.72 19.41 -3.64
C PHE A 141 -11.95 18.50 -3.69
N ALA A 142 -11.82 17.23 -3.30
CA ALA A 142 -12.95 16.31 -3.33
C ALA A 142 -14.10 16.75 -2.40
N ILE A 143 -13.79 17.27 -1.21
CA ILE A 143 -14.80 17.79 -0.28
C ILE A 143 -15.40 19.09 -0.80
N ALA A 144 -14.60 19.98 -1.40
CA ALA A 144 -15.12 21.18 -2.06
C ALA A 144 -16.08 20.83 -3.21
N ASP A 145 -15.84 19.74 -3.94
CA ASP A 145 -16.77 19.22 -4.96
C ASP A 145 -18.00 18.49 -4.38
N GLY A 146 -18.10 18.38 -3.05
CA GLY A 146 -19.23 17.75 -2.35
C GLY A 146 -19.10 16.24 -2.17
N ILE A 147 -17.91 15.66 -2.39
CA ILE A 147 -17.63 14.25 -2.14
C ILE A 147 -17.03 14.11 -0.74
N LEU A 148 -17.80 13.54 0.17
CA LEU A 148 -17.39 13.36 1.56
C LEU A 148 -16.77 11.97 1.79
N PRO A 149 -15.81 11.84 2.73
CA PRO A 149 -15.35 10.54 3.21
C PRO A 149 -16.50 9.64 3.69
N GLY A 150 -16.39 8.33 3.47
CA GLY A 150 -17.44 7.38 3.82
C GLY A 150 -17.02 5.93 3.65
N ASN A 151 -17.96 4.99 3.67
CA ASN A 151 -17.67 3.54 3.69
C ASN A 151 -17.77 2.85 2.33
N ASN A 152 -18.29 3.52 1.30
CA ASN A 152 -18.60 2.91 0.01
C ASN A 152 -17.98 3.68 -1.16
N GLY A 153 -17.62 2.96 -2.23
CA GLY A 153 -17.18 3.53 -3.50
C GLY A 153 -16.09 4.59 -3.36
N ARG A 154 -16.24 5.70 -4.08
CA ARG A 154 -15.30 6.84 -4.05
C ARG A 154 -15.13 7.47 -2.66
N ASN A 155 -16.18 7.46 -1.84
CA ASN A 155 -16.15 8.03 -0.49
C ASN A 155 -15.20 7.21 0.41
N TYR A 156 -15.15 5.89 0.21
CA TYR A 156 -14.20 5.02 0.91
C TYR A 156 -12.75 5.29 0.49
N VAL A 157 -12.50 5.61 -0.77
CA VAL A 157 -11.18 6.03 -1.23
C VAL A 157 -10.72 7.28 -0.47
N LEU A 158 -11.57 8.31 -0.33
CA LEU A 158 -11.24 9.51 0.45
C LEU A 158 -10.99 9.18 1.92
N ARG A 159 -11.81 8.32 2.53
CA ARG A 159 -11.58 7.88 3.92
C ARG A 159 -10.21 7.22 4.09
N ARG A 160 -9.79 6.37 3.15
CA ARG A 160 -8.46 5.73 3.16
C ARG A 160 -7.33 6.74 3.04
N ILE A 161 -7.44 7.68 2.10
CA ILE A 161 -6.46 8.76 1.89
C ILE A 161 -6.32 9.59 3.17
N LEU A 162 -7.42 9.97 3.80
CA LEU A 162 -7.43 10.71 5.06
C LEU A 162 -6.72 9.93 6.17
N ARG A 163 -7.11 8.68 6.41
CA ARG A 163 -6.52 7.83 7.45
C ARG A 163 -5.03 7.60 7.23
N ARG A 164 -4.60 7.44 5.99
CA ARG A 164 -3.18 7.33 5.63
C ARG A 164 -2.42 8.61 5.97
N ALA A 165 -2.96 9.78 5.67
CA ALA A 165 -2.36 11.05 6.04
C ALA A 165 -2.28 11.25 7.56
N VAL A 166 -3.34 10.90 8.32
CA VAL A 166 -3.30 10.94 9.80
C VAL A 166 -2.21 10.01 10.36
N LYS A 167 -2.06 8.79 9.81
CA LYS A 167 -0.97 7.88 10.21
C LYS A 167 0.40 8.49 9.94
N TYR A 168 0.62 9.10 8.77
CA TYR A 168 1.88 9.81 8.51
C TYR A 168 2.04 11.04 9.41
N GLY A 169 0.94 11.63 9.88
CA GLY A 169 0.96 12.66 10.91
C GLY A 169 1.64 12.19 12.20
N ARG A 170 1.43 10.93 12.62
CA ARG A 170 2.13 10.33 13.77
C ARG A 170 3.65 10.30 13.58
N GLN A 171 4.14 10.08 12.36
CA GLN A 171 5.58 10.15 12.05
C GLN A 171 6.13 11.57 12.27
N LEU A 172 5.32 12.61 12.05
CA LEU A 172 5.69 14.01 12.31
C LEU A 172 5.40 14.48 13.74
N GLY A 173 4.91 13.59 14.61
CA GLY A 173 4.61 13.91 16.01
C GLY A 173 3.23 14.54 16.23
N PHE A 174 2.31 14.43 15.27
CA PHE A 174 0.92 14.80 15.47
C PHE A 174 0.14 13.69 16.18
N SER A 175 -0.77 14.10 17.05
CA SER A 175 -1.51 13.25 17.99
C SER A 175 -2.95 13.75 18.14
N SER A 176 -3.76 13.03 18.91
CA SER A 176 -5.15 13.43 19.20
C SER A 176 -5.25 14.81 19.86
N ASP A 177 -4.26 15.18 20.67
CA ASP A 177 -4.11 16.49 21.33
C ASP A 177 -3.42 17.55 20.45
N LYS A 178 -2.90 17.13 19.29
CA LYS A 178 -2.18 17.99 18.34
C LYS A 178 -2.64 17.69 16.89
N PRO A 179 -3.92 18.00 16.54
CA PRO A 179 -4.43 17.83 15.19
C PRO A 179 -3.78 18.82 14.22
N PHE A 180 -3.74 18.49 12.94
CA PHE A 180 -3.03 19.32 11.94
C PHE A 180 -3.86 19.70 10.72
N PHE A 181 -4.89 18.92 10.34
CA PHE A 181 -5.56 19.13 9.05
C PHE A 181 -6.21 20.50 8.93
N GLY A 182 -6.98 20.90 9.95
CA GLY A 182 -7.71 22.16 9.91
C GLY A 182 -6.81 23.38 9.68
N SER A 183 -5.61 23.36 10.26
CA SER A 183 -4.61 24.42 10.07
C SER A 183 -4.08 24.47 8.63
N LEU A 184 -3.87 23.31 8.00
CA LEU A 184 -3.33 23.24 6.64
C LEU A 184 -4.34 23.65 5.56
N VAL A 185 -5.64 23.49 5.80
CA VAL A 185 -6.70 23.89 4.84
C VAL A 185 -6.56 25.38 4.49
N SER A 186 -6.37 26.23 5.50
CA SER A 186 -6.21 27.68 5.28
C SER A 186 -5.02 28.01 4.37
N THR A 187 -3.90 27.30 4.53
CA THR A 187 -2.73 27.44 3.66
C THR A 187 -3.03 27.02 2.24
N LEU A 188 -3.70 25.87 2.04
CA LEU A 188 -4.06 25.41 0.70
C LEU A 188 -5.01 26.40 -0.01
N VAL A 189 -6.02 26.90 0.70
CA VAL A 189 -6.99 27.85 0.13
C VAL A 189 -6.31 29.16 -0.27
N SER A 190 -5.35 29.65 0.51
CA SER A 190 -4.57 30.85 0.13
C SER A 190 -3.78 30.66 -1.16
N GLU A 191 -3.25 29.46 -1.43
CA GLU A 191 -2.44 29.19 -2.62
C GLU A 191 -3.31 28.89 -3.86
N MET A 192 -4.42 28.17 -3.69
CA MET A 192 -5.20 27.61 -4.80
C MET A 192 -6.56 28.29 -5.02
N GLY A 193 -7.10 28.98 -4.01
CA GLY A 193 -8.45 29.55 -4.05
C GLY A 193 -8.64 30.63 -5.11
N GLY A 194 -7.57 31.28 -5.57
CA GLY A 194 -7.63 32.23 -6.68
C GLY A 194 -7.99 31.59 -8.03
N VAL A 195 -7.56 30.34 -8.25
CA VAL A 195 -7.83 29.56 -9.47
C VAL A 195 -9.08 28.69 -9.30
N PHE A 196 -9.33 28.22 -8.08
CA PHE A 196 -10.42 27.30 -7.73
C PHE A 196 -11.35 27.95 -6.68
N PRO A 197 -12.29 28.83 -7.10
CA PRO A 197 -13.14 29.59 -6.18
C PRO A 197 -14.00 28.73 -5.25
N GLU A 198 -14.31 27.50 -5.63
CA GLU A 198 -15.02 26.51 -4.83
C GLU A 198 -14.29 26.18 -3.52
N LEU A 199 -12.95 26.21 -3.51
CA LEU A 199 -12.17 26.04 -2.28
C LEU A 199 -12.40 27.17 -1.30
N ASN A 200 -12.50 28.42 -1.78
CA ASN A 200 -12.84 29.57 -0.92
C ASN A 200 -14.27 29.44 -0.40
N ALA A 201 -15.21 29.15 -1.30
CA ALA A 201 -16.63 29.09 -0.97
C ALA A 201 -16.95 27.99 0.05
N ARG A 202 -16.19 26.89 0.04
CA ARG A 202 -16.40 25.71 0.89
C ARG A 202 -15.28 25.46 1.89
N GLN A 203 -14.41 26.43 2.14
CA GLN A 203 -13.27 26.30 3.06
C GLN A 203 -13.69 25.75 4.43
N GLU A 204 -14.77 26.28 5.01
CA GLU A 204 -15.23 25.84 6.33
C GLU A 204 -15.74 24.40 6.31
N ALA A 205 -16.50 24.01 5.27
CA ALA A 205 -16.96 22.63 5.11
C ALA A 205 -15.79 21.64 4.96
N VAL A 206 -14.76 22.01 4.18
CA VAL A 206 -13.52 21.24 4.05
C VAL A 206 -12.84 21.10 5.40
N ARG A 207 -12.62 22.22 6.11
CA ARG A 207 -11.96 22.26 7.41
C ARG A 207 -12.68 21.39 8.44
N THR A 208 -13.97 21.59 8.64
CA THR A 208 -14.77 20.85 9.62
C THR A 208 -14.79 19.35 9.30
N THR A 209 -14.95 18.96 8.03
CA THR A 209 -14.96 17.55 7.63
C THR A 209 -13.63 16.87 7.96
N LEU A 210 -12.51 17.51 7.62
CA LEU A 210 -11.19 16.95 7.89
C LEU A 210 -10.89 16.87 9.39
N GLU A 211 -11.24 17.90 10.16
CA GLU A 211 -11.07 17.91 11.62
C GLU A 211 -11.89 16.80 12.30
N GLN A 212 -13.14 16.59 11.87
CA GLN A 212 -14.02 15.55 12.43
C GLN A 212 -13.51 14.14 12.12
N GLU A 213 -13.13 13.87 10.86
CA GLU A 213 -12.60 12.57 10.46
C GLU A 213 -11.22 12.29 11.09
N GLU A 214 -10.35 13.31 11.19
CA GLU A 214 -9.07 13.21 11.90
C GLU A 214 -9.31 12.85 13.37
N ALA A 215 -10.19 13.58 14.06
CA ALA A 215 -10.52 13.33 15.46
C ALA A 215 -11.12 11.94 15.66
N SER A 216 -12.04 11.51 14.80
CA SER A 216 -12.67 10.18 14.86
C SER A 216 -11.62 9.07 14.74
N PHE A 217 -10.73 9.17 13.75
CA PHE A 217 -9.73 8.12 13.54
C PHE A 217 -8.64 8.12 14.60
N ASN A 218 -8.25 9.29 15.10
CA ASN A 218 -7.28 9.42 16.19
C ASN A 218 -7.68 8.61 17.44
N GLN A 219 -8.98 8.47 17.74
CA GLN A 219 -9.47 7.68 18.87
C GLN A 219 -9.14 6.19 18.75
N THR A 220 -9.08 5.64 17.54
CA THR A 220 -8.83 4.21 17.29
C THR A 220 -7.40 3.93 16.83
N LEU A 221 -6.74 4.91 16.21
CA LEU A 221 -5.40 4.79 15.63
C LEU A 221 -4.36 4.31 16.66
N ASP A 222 -4.31 4.92 17.83
CA ASP A 222 -3.26 4.60 18.82
C ASP A 222 -3.40 3.16 19.35
N ARG A 223 -4.65 2.70 19.55
CA ARG A 223 -4.93 1.31 19.95
C ARG A 223 -4.59 0.33 18.84
N GLY A 224 -4.98 0.63 17.60
CA GLY A 224 -4.65 -0.21 16.44
C GLY A 224 -3.14 -0.31 16.20
N LEU A 225 -2.40 0.80 16.34
CA LEU A 225 -0.95 0.79 16.26
C LEU A 225 -0.31 -0.07 17.36
N LEU A 226 -0.82 -0.02 18.60
CA LEU A 226 -0.31 -0.86 19.68
C LEU A 226 -0.50 -2.36 19.38
N ILE A 227 -1.66 -2.75 18.89
CA ILE A 227 -1.95 -4.14 18.50
C ILE A 227 -1.02 -4.58 17.37
N PHE A 228 -0.90 -3.73 16.34
CA PHE A 228 0.01 -3.95 15.23
C PHE A 228 1.46 -4.14 15.69
N GLU A 229 1.99 -3.25 16.55
CA GLU A 229 3.37 -3.36 17.06
C GLU A 229 3.59 -4.65 17.84
N ASN A 230 2.63 -5.02 18.69
CA ASN A 230 2.73 -6.22 19.51
C ASN A 230 2.80 -7.47 18.62
N GLU A 231 1.96 -7.54 17.60
CA GLU A 231 1.93 -8.69 16.71
C GLU A 231 3.15 -8.72 15.78
N ALA A 232 3.51 -7.58 15.18
CA ALA A 232 4.70 -7.49 14.33
C ALA A 232 5.98 -7.89 15.08
N LYS A 233 6.10 -7.55 16.37
CA LYS A 233 7.20 -8.01 17.23
C LYS A 233 7.21 -9.53 17.41
N LYS A 234 6.06 -10.16 17.66
CA LYS A 234 5.97 -11.63 17.80
C LYS A 234 6.41 -12.32 16.52
N VAL A 235 5.87 -11.89 15.38
CA VAL A 235 6.22 -12.41 14.05
C VAL A 235 7.72 -12.28 13.79
N ARG A 236 8.31 -11.12 14.09
CA ARG A 236 9.76 -10.91 13.93
C ARG A 236 10.60 -11.78 14.86
N LEU A 237 10.15 -12.00 16.11
CA LEU A 237 10.83 -12.92 17.03
C LEU A 237 10.78 -14.38 16.54
N LEU A 238 9.66 -14.80 15.95
CA LEU A 238 9.52 -16.10 15.33
C LEU A 238 10.47 -16.24 14.14
N ASN A 239 10.49 -15.26 13.23
CA ASN A 239 11.43 -15.23 12.10
C ASN A 239 12.89 -15.26 12.55
N ASN A 240 13.27 -14.48 13.57
CA ASN A 240 14.63 -14.50 14.11
C ASN A 240 15.02 -15.86 14.72
N ARG A 241 14.08 -16.56 15.39
CA ARG A 241 14.33 -17.91 15.93
C ARG A 241 14.53 -18.95 14.83
N LEU A 242 13.82 -18.81 13.71
CA LEU A 242 13.99 -19.65 12.52
C LEU A 242 15.37 -19.45 11.86
N HIS A 243 15.94 -18.24 11.96
CA HIS A 243 17.26 -17.91 11.38
C HIS A 243 18.46 -18.18 12.32
N THR A 244 18.26 -18.35 13.63
CA THR A 244 19.34 -18.75 14.54
C THR A 244 19.63 -20.25 14.46
N HIS A 245 20.65 -20.62 13.69
CA HIS A 245 21.17 -21.97 13.53
C HIS A 245 21.26 -22.75 14.86
N ARG A 246 20.50 -23.84 15.01
CA ARG A 246 20.98 -24.96 15.85
C ARG A 246 22.08 -25.67 15.06
N PRO A 247 23.36 -25.66 15.51
CA PRO A 247 24.41 -26.38 14.80
C PRO A 247 24.00 -27.85 14.64
N ILE A 248 24.37 -28.48 13.52
CA ILE A 248 24.16 -29.91 13.27
C ILE A 248 24.93 -30.69 14.34
N ILE A 249 24.28 -31.01 15.46
CA ILE A 249 24.94 -31.70 16.58
C ILE A 249 25.16 -33.16 16.17
N CYS A 250 26.40 -33.54 15.87
CA CYS A 250 26.84 -34.92 15.67
C CYS A 250 26.78 -35.81 16.95
N GLY A 251 25.75 -35.66 17.79
CA GLY A 251 25.74 -36.03 19.23
C GLY A 251 25.92 -37.51 19.58
N ARG A 252 25.86 -38.40 18.59
CA ARG A 252 26.05 -39.85 18.76
C ARG A 252 27.26 -40.40 17.97
N ILE A 253 28.02 -39.54 17.30
CA ILE A 253 29.34 -39.94 16.79
C ILE A 253 30.26 -40.02 18.02
N ASN A 254 31.04 -41.10 18.13
CA ASN A 254 31.96 -41.38 19.24
C ASN A 254 32.63 -40.08 19.73
N GLU A 255 32.54 -39.78 21.03
CA GLU A 255 33.08 -38.55 21.62
C GLU A 255 34.57 -38.36 21.31
N GLU A 256 35.32 -39.44 21.13
CA GLU A 256 36.71 -39.38 20.69
C GLU A 256 36.87 -38.76 19.30
N ARG A 257 36.03 -39.14 18.31
CA ARG A 257 36.09 -38.58 16.95
C ARG A 257 35.80 -37.09 16.92
N ARG A 258 34.94 -36.58 17.81
CA ARG A 258 34.65 -35.14 17.95
C ARG A 258 35.82 -34.34 18.52
N LYS A 259 36.68 -34.99 19.33
CA LYS A 259 37.93 -34.39 19.79
C LYS A 259 38.96 -34.35 18.65
N THR A 260 38.96 -35.36 17.79
CA THR A 260 39.91 -35.47 16.66
C THR A 260 39.52 -34.62 15.44
N PHE A 261 38.23 -34.40 15.19
CA PHE A 261 37.74 -33.68 14.01
C PHE A 261 36.64 -32.66 14.37
N PRO A 262 36.71 -31.40 13.88
CA PRO A 262 35.62 -30.46 14.04
C PRO A 262 34.38 -30.90 13.25
N THR A 263 33.20 -30.44 13.68
CA THR A 263 31.90 -30.87 13.13
C THR A 263 31.81 -30.68 11.61
N GLN A 264 32.42 -29.61 11.09
CA GLN A 264 32.46 -29.33 9.65
C GLN A 264 33.21 -30.44 8.89
N THR A 265 34.37 -30.89 9.39
CA THR A 265 35.15 -31.97 8.77
C THR A 265 34.39 -33.30 8.72
N LEU A 266 33.54 -33.58 9.71
CA LEU A 266 32.69 -34.76 9.73
C LEU A 266 31.55 -34.68 8.69
N LEU A 267 31.07 -33.47 8.39
CA LEU A 267 29.96 -33.24 7.45
C LEU A 267 30.41 -33.11 5.99
N THR A 268 31.65 -32.74 5.72
CA THR A 268 32.06 -32.35 4.35
C THR A 268 33.41 -32.91 3.93
N ASN A 269 34.01 -33.79 4.74
CA ASN A 269 35.37 -34.28 4.55
C ASN A 269 36.41 -33.15 4.38
N GLY A 270 36.25 -32.07 5.15
CA GLY A 270 37.15 -30.92 5.10
C GLY A 270 36.92 -29.97 3.93
N LYS A 271 35.90 -30.19 3.07
CA LYS A 271 35.45 -29.17 2.12
C LYS A 271 34.62 -28.11 2.83
N VAL A 272 34.85 -26.83 2.58
CA VAL A 272 33.93 -25.78 3.04
C VAL A 272 32.78 -25.73 2.04
N LEU A 273 31.55 -25.97 2.49
CA LEU A 273 30.37 -25.73 1.65
C LEU A 273 30.22 -24.22 1.47
N SER A 274 30.11 -23.77 0.22
CA SER A 274 29.75 -22.39 -0.06
C SER A 274 28.29 -22.13 0.28
N ASP A 275 27.91 -20.86 0.42
CA ASP A 275 26.50 -20.48 0.59
C ASP A 275 25.62 -20.95 -0.59
N ASP A 276 26.21 -21.09 -1.79
CA ASP A 276 25.53 -21.64 -2.96
C ASP A 276 25.29 -23.15 -2.83
N ASP A 277 26.25 -23.91 -2.30
CA ASP A 277 26.08 -25.35 -2.02
C ASP A 277 24.99 -25.58 -0.96
N ILE A 278 24.95 -24.73 0.07
CA ILE A 278 23.92 -24.78 1.12
C ILE A 278 22.53 -24.47 0.52
N ARG A 279 22.44 -23.47 -0.37
CA ARG A 279 21.21 -23.17 -1.11
C ARG A 279 20.78 -24.34 -1.98
N ARG A 280 21.69 -24.95 -2.74
CA ARG A 280 21.39 -26.10 -3.61
C ARG A 280 20.99 -27.35 -2.84
N LEU A 281 21.59 -27.63 -1.68
CA LEU A 281 21.15 -28.68 -0.75
C LEU A 281 19.73 -28.45 -0.24
N SER A 282 19.43 -27.20 0.12
CA SER A 282 18.11 -26.80 0.59
C SER A 282 17.05 -26.95 -0.52
N THR A 283 17.41 -26.61 -1.75
CA THR A 283 16.54 -26.75 -2.93
C THR A 283 16.35 -28.21 -3.34
N ALA A 284 17.40 -29.04 -3.28
CA ALA A 284 17.35 -30.44 -3.72
C ALA A 284 16.54 -31.35 -2.79
N GLN A 285 16.30 -30.95 -1.55
CA GLN A 285 15.44 -31.62 -0.57
C GLN A 285 15.72 -33.14 -0.42
N PRO A 286 16.96 -33.53 -0.08
CA PRO A 286 17.28 -34.94 0.08
C PRO A 286 16.53 -35.54 1.29
N SER A 287 15.67 -36.52 1.01
CA SER A 287 14.87 -37.26 1.97
C SER A 287 15.51 -38.59 2.37
N LYS A 288 16.47 -39.07 1.56
CA LYS A 288 17.19 -40.33 1.76
C LYS A 288 18.70 -40.09 1.90
N VAL A 289 19.37 -41.01 2.59
CA VAL A 289 20.83 -41.03 2.73
C VAL A 289 21.53 -41.01 1.37
N SER A 290 20.99 -41.74 0.40
CA SER A 290 21.54 -41.79 -0.97
C SER A 290 21.62 -40.39 -1.58
N GLU A 291 20.57 -39.59 -1.45
CA GLU A 291 20.48 -38.24 -2.03
C GLU A 291 21.46 -37.27 -1.34
N VAL A 292 21.63 -37.39 -0.01
CA VAL A 292 22.67 -36.64 0.72
C VAL A 292 24.08 -37.09 0.29
N THR A 293 24.26 -38.39 0.02
CA THR A 293 25.55 -38.95 -0.43
C THR A 293 25.90 -38.47 -1.83
N ASP A 294 24.92 -38.38 -2.73
CA ASP A 294 25.13 -37.89 -4.09
C ASP A 294 25.57 -36.41 -4.08
N PHE A 295 25.08 -35.63 -3.11
CA PHE A 295 25.42 -34.21 -2.99
C PHE A 295 26.74 -33.96 -2.24
N LEU A 296 26.88 -34.50 -1.02
CA LEU A 296 28.03 -34.25 -0.14
C LEU A 296 29.20 -35.22 -0.39
N GLY A 297 28.97 -36.29 -1.13
CA GLY A 297 29.92 -37.38 -1.33
C GLY A 297 30.07 -38.30 -0.11
N ARG A 298 31.04 -39.20 -0.19
CA ARG A 298 31.45 -40.04 0.95
C ARG A 298 32.54 -39.38 1.76
N ASN A 299 32.48 -39.52 3.08
CA ASN A 299 33.52 -39.03 3.97
C ASN A 299 34.45 -40.20 4.37
N PRO A 300 35.69 -40.27 3.87
CA PRO A 300 36.66 -41.33 4.19
C PRO A 300 37.04 -41.39 5.67
N ASN A 301 36.77 -40.33 6.45
CA ASN A 301 37.01 -40.31 7.89
C ASN A 301 35.89 -41.01 8.69
N LEU A 302 34.82 -41.47 8.03
CA LEU A 302 33.70 -42.18 8.65
C LEU A 302 33.58 -43.59 8.09
N SER A 303 33.26 -44.55 8.94
CA SER A 303 32.82 -45.87 8.48
C SER A 303 31.47 -45.78 7.76
N VAL A 304 31.11 -46.81 6.98
CA VAL A 304 29.83 -46.87 6.26
C VAL A 304 28.62 -46.70 7.19
N GLN A 305 28.67 -47.29 8.39
CA GLN A 305 27.59 -47.19 9.38
C GLN A 305 27.51 -45.80 10.02
N GLU A 306 28.65 -45.20 10.33
CA GLU A 306 28.70 -43.83 10.86
C GLU A 306 28.21 -42.83 9.82
N GLN A 307 28.63 -42.98 8.56
CA GLN A 307 28.23 -42.10 7.47
C GLN A 307 26.72 -42.14 7.24
N ASP A 308 26.11 -43.33 7.22
CA ASP A 308 24.66 -43.50 7.09
C ASP A 308 23.92 -42.77 8.23
N LEU A 309 24.40 -42.89 9.48
CA LEU A 309 23.81 -42.21 10.64
C LEU A 309 23.88 -40.68 10.52
N VAL A 310 25.01 -40.14 10.07
CA VAL A 310 25.19 -38.69 9.89
C VAL A 310 24.29 -38.17 8.77
N TRP A 311 24.25 -38.84 7.62
CA TRP A 311 23.45 -38.43 6.45
C TRP A 311 21.96 -38.55 6.70
N ARG A 312 21.48 -39.56 7.43
CA ARG A 312 20.07 -39.60 7.89
C ARG A 312 19.71 -38.38 8.72
N ARG A 313 20.63 -37.90 9.54
CA ARG A 313 20.40 -36.74 10.42
C ARG A 313 20.42 -35.44 9.63
N VAL A 314 21.34 -35.29 8.69
CA VAL A 314 21.38 -34.16 7.75
C VAL A 314 20.08 -34.10 6.94
N ALA A 315 19.65 -35.21 6.33
CA ALA A 315 18.37 -35.30 5.62
C ALA A 315 17.19 -34.91 6.52
N ARG A 316 17.13 -35.46 7.74
CA ARG A 316 16.06 -35.13 8.71
C ARG A 316 16.09 -33.66 9.12
N GLN A 317 17.26 -33.07 9.34
CA GLN A 317 17.36 -31.66 9.71
C GLN A 317 17.00 -30.73 8.56
N ILE A 318 17.38 -31.06 7.32
CA ILE A 318 16.93 -30.35 6.12
C ILE A 318 15.40 -30.43 6.02
N GLN A 319 14.81 -31.59 6.31
CA GLN A 319 13.35 -31.77 6.32
C GLN A 319 12.65 -30.98 7.44
N ILE A 320 13.22 -30.93 8.65
CA ILE A 320 12.70 -30.10 9.75
C ILE A 320 12.81 -28.61 9.40
N HIS A 321 13.94 -28.18 8.83
CA HIS A 321 14.10 -26.80 8.36
C HIS A 321 13.11 -26.47 7.24
N LYS A 322 12.66 -27.43 6.42
CA LYS A 322 11.57 -27.19 5.44
C LYS A 322 10.25 -26.86 6.12
N GLU A 323 9.86 -27.59 7.17
CA GLU A 323 8.62 -27.32 7.90
C GLU A 323 8.68 -25.98 8.65
N GLU A 324 9.88 -25.58 9.09
CA GLU A 324 10.16 -24.30 9.76
C GLU A 324 10.29 -23.11 8.76
N ILE A 325 10.91 -23.30 7.59
CA ILE A 325 11.07 -22.28 6.52
C ILE A 325 9.79 -22.07 5.71
N ALA A 326 8.94 -23.10 5.58
CA ALA A 326 7.66 -23.00 4.88
C ALA A 326 6.64 -22.09 5.59
N VAL A 327 6.88 -21.76 6.87
CA VAL A 327 6.19 -20.67 7.56
C VAL A 327 7.04 -19.41 7.42
N GLU A 328 7.05 -18.84 6.21
CA GLU A 328 7.35 -17.43 6.04
C GLU A 328 6.35 -16.68 6.92
N SER A 329 6.76 -16.22 8.11
CA SER A 329 5.81 -15.73 9.10
C SER A 329 5.31 -14.37 8.63
N LYS A 330 4.26 -14.39 7.81
CA LYS A 330 3.50 -13.23 7.40
C LYS A 330 2.77 -12.65 8.61
N PHE A 331 2.49 -11.35 8.57
CA PHE A 331 1.63 -10.72 9.54
C PHE A 331 0.24 -11.36 9.45
N PRO A 332 -0.33 -11.86 10.57
CA PRO A 332 -1.54 -12.68 10.53
C PRO A 332 -2.73 -11.94 9.91
N GLY A 333 -3.41 -12.59 8.95
CA GLY A 333 -4.53 -11.99 8.22
C GLY A 333 -5.77 -11.75 9.10
N ASP A 334 -5.93 -12.52 10.18
CA ASP A 334 -6.95 -12.31 11.22
C ASP A 334 -6.71 -11.02 12.01
N ILE A 335 -5.47 -10.73 12.37
CA ILE A 335 -5.12 -9.45 13.02
C ILE A 335 -5.24 -8.30 12.04
N ALA A 336 -4.85 -8.49 10.77
CA ALA A 336 -5.08 -7.47 9.74
C ALA A 336 -6.58 -7.18 9.54
N PHE A 337 -7.43 -8.22 9.60
CA PHE A 337 -8.88 -8.09 9.55
C PHE A 337 -9.43 -7.38 10.78
N GLU A 338 -8.94 -7.69 11.99
CA GLU A 338 -9.32 -6.99 13.23
C GLU A 338 -8.97 -5.49 13.14
N LEU A 339 -7.77 -5.15 12.66
CA LEU A 339 -7.34 -3.77 12.43
C LEU A 339 -8.29 -3.04 11.48
N TYR A 340 -8.72 -3.71 10.41
CA TYR A 340 -9.69 -3.18 9.45
C TYR A 340 -11.08 -2.98 10.05
N ASP A 341 -11.66 -4.05 10.60
CA ASP A 341 -13.06 -4.11 11.03
C ASP A 341 -13.31 -3.32 12.32
N THR A 342 -12.43 -3.49 13.31
CA THR A 342 -12.62 -2.92 14.65
C THR A 342 -11.97 -1.55 14.79
N TYR A 343 -10.77 -1.36 14.25
CA TYR A 343 -10.00 -0.12 14.42
C TYR A 343 -10.07 0.82 13.22
N GLY A 344 -10.66 0.37 12.10
CA GLY A 344 -10.82 1.16 10.89
C GLY A 344 -9.53 1.35 10.09
N PHE A 345 -8.54 0.49 10.21
CA PHE A 345 -7.32 0.59 9.43
C PHE A 345 -7.58 0.11 8.01
N PRO A 346 -7.39 0.96 6.98
CA PRO A 346 -7.38 0.46 5.62
C PRO A 346 -6.35 -0.66 5.45
N VAL A 347 -6.65 -1.70 4.68
CA VAL A 347 -5.71 -2.83 4.49
C VAL A 347 -4.37 -2.36 3.93
N ASP A 348 -4.38 -1.38 3.04
CA ASP A 348 -3.17 -0.75 2.48
C ASP A 348 -2.35 0.00 3.52
N LEU A 349 -2.98 0.51 4.59
CA LEU A 349 -2.28 1.07 5.73
C LEU A 349 -1.55 -0.02 6.53
N THR A 350 -2.19 -1.17 6.73
CA THR A 350 -1.59 -2.34 7.39
C THR A 350 -0.44 -2.90 6.56
N GLU A 351 -0.62 -3.06 5.25
CA GLU A 351 0.44 -3.48 4.32
C GLU A 351 1.63 -2.52 4.36
N LEU A 352 1.37 -1.21 4.37
CA LEU A 352 2.41 -0.19 4.50
C LEU A 352 3.19 -0.34 5.82
N LEU A 353 2.49 -0.51 6.94
CA LEU A 353 3.09 -0.71 8.26
C LEU A 353 3.93 -1.99 8.32
N CYS A 354 3.49 -3.06 7.66
CA CYS A 354 4.24 -4.31 7.50
C CYS A 354 5.50 -4.10 6.66
N ALA A 355 5.39 -3.43 5.51
CA ALA A 355 6.53 -3.15 4.63
C ALA A 355 7.61 -2.30 5.33
N GLU A 356 7.22 -1.33 6.17
CA GLU A 356 8.13 -0.55 7.03
C GLU A 356 8.88 -1.40 8.06
N ARG A 357 8.47 -2.66 8.27
CA ARG A 357 9.10 -3.65 9.16
C ARG A 357 9.69 -4.85 8.41
N GLY A 358 9.70 -4.82 7.08
CA GLY A 358 10.13 -5.96 6.25
C GLY A 358 9.21 -7.18 6.36
N LEU A 359 7.94 -6.96 6.69
CA LEU A 359 6.91 -7.99 6.78
C LEU A 359 5.92 -7.87 5.61
N GLN A 360 5.23 -8.96 5.32
CA GLN A 360 4.09 -8.99 4.40
C GLN A 360 2.84 -9.44 5.16
N VAL A 361 1.67 -8.95 4.76
CA VAL A 361 0.38 -9.39 5.32
C VAL A 361 -0.03 -10.71 4.68
N ASP A 362 -0.63 -11.62 5.45
CA ASP A 362 -1.33 -12.78 4.90
C ASP A 362 -2.67 -12.35 4.27
N MET A 363 -2.58 -11.91 3.02
CA MET A 363 -3.74 -11.47 2.24
C MET A 363 -4.74 -12.60 1.98
N GLY A 364 -4.28 -13.85 1.86
CA GLY A 364 -5.18 -14.98 1.63
C GLY A 364 -6.14 -15.20 2.81
N ARG A 365 -5.62 -15.13 4.05
CA ARG A 365 -6.48 -15.21 5.23
C ARG A 365 -7.37 -13.97 5.40
N PHE A 366 -6.85 -12.78 5.14
CA PHE A 366 -7.62 -11.53 5.20
C PHE A 366 -8.82 -11.55 4.24
N GLU A 367 -8.61 -11.94 2.97
CA GLU A 367 -9.67 -12.02 1.95
C GLU A 367 -10.73 -13.05 2.30
N THR A 368 -10.32 -14.19 2.87
CA THR A 368 -11.26 -15.21 3.37
C THR A 368 -12.20 -14.62 4.42
N LEU A 369 -11.66 -13.90 5.41
CA LEU A 369 -12.47 -13.26 6.46
C LEU A 369 -13.38 -12.15 5.93
N MET A 370 -12.92 -11.40 4.93
CA MET A 370 -13.73 -10.39 4.23
C MET A 370 -14.93 -11.02 3.52
N GLU A 371 -14.75 -12.17 2.86
CA GLU A 371 -15.88 -12.86 2.22
C GLU A 371 -16.83 -13.47 3.26
N GLU A 372 -16.30 -14.08 4.33
CA GLU A 372 -17.11 -14.55 5.47
C GLU A 372 -17.93 -13.41 6.11
N GLN A 373 -17.37 -12.20 6.20
CA GLN A 373 -18.09 -11.02 6.68
C GLN A 373 -19.20 -10.59 5.71
N ARG A 374 -18.91 -10.59 4.40
CA ARG A 374 -19.91 -10.26 3.37
C ARG A 374 -21.05 -11.27 3.36
N GLU A 375 -20.75 -12.55 3.47
CA GLU A 375 -21.76 -13.62 3.56
C GLU A 375 -22.63 -13.45 4.81
N ARG A 376 -22.03 -13.17 5.97
CA ARG A 376 -22.77 -12.86 7.20
C ARG A 376 -23.67 -11.64 7.04
N ALA A 377 -23.19 -10.57 6.40
CA ALA A 377 -23.99 -9.37 6.14
C ALA A 377 -25.17 -9.66 5.20
N ARG A 378 -24.96 -10.46 4.14
CA ARG A 378 -26.02 -10.91 3.22
C ARG A 378 -27.04 -11.82 3.92
N ALA A 379 -26.59 -12.72 4.78
CA ALA A 379 -27.46 -13.60 5.56
C ALA A 379 -28.32 -12.83 6.57
N ALA A 380 -27.72 -11.83 7.24
CA ALA A 380 -28.43 -10.95 8.16
C ALA A 380 -29.46 -10.05 7.45
N GLN A 381 -29.17 -9.59 6.22
CA GLN A 381 -30.15 -8.87 5.38
C GLN A 381 -31.32 -9.77 4.97
N LYS A 382 -31.10 -11.07 4.71
CA LYS A 382 -32.20 -12.00 4.44
C LYS A 382 -33.13 -12.22 5.63
N SER A 383 -32.63 -12.14 6.87
CA SER A 383 -33.46 -12.22 8.07
C SER A 383 -34.09 -10.88 8.46
N ALA A 384 -33.56 -9.76 7.95
CA ALA A 384 -34.06 -8.41 8.17
C ALA A 384 -34.95 -7.89 7.02
N ILE A 385 -35.69 -8.76 6.34
CA ILE A 385 -36.87 -8.33 5.60
C ILE A 385 -37.96 -8.06 6.65
N VAL A 386 -37.85 -6.93 7.34
CA VAL A 386 -39.04 -6.18 7.74
C VAL A 386 -39.41 -5.39 6.48
N ARG A 387 -40.40 -5.89 5.75
CA ARG A 387 -40.93 -5.22 4.56
C ARG A 387 -41.36 -3.81 4.94
N ALA A 388 -40.76 -2.80 4.30
CA ALA A 388 -41.23 -1.42 4.37
C ALA A 388 -42.51 -1.17 3.55
N LEU A 389 -43.07 -2.19 2.88
CA LEU A 389 -44.44 -2.17 2.36
C LEU A 389 -44.98 -3.60 2.36
N ASP A 390 -45.52 -4.02 3.50
CA ASP A 390 -46.55 -5.07 3.56
C ASP A 390 -47.95 -4.44 3.49
N ILE A 391 -48.09 -3.39 2.66
CA ILE A 391 -49.40 -2.93 2.25
C ILE A 391 -49.75 -3.75 1.02
N SER A 392 -50.50 -4.83 1.24
CA SER A 392 -51.17 -5.54 0.15
C SER A 392 -52.25 -4.61 -0.42
N THR A 393 -51.93 -3.91 -1.50
CA THR A 393 -52.88 -3.09 -2.25
C THR A 393 -53.17 -3.71 -3.61
N ALA A 394 -54.42 -3.60 -4.05
CA ALA A 394 -54.83 -3.95 -5.42
C ALA A 394 -54.68 -2.76 -6.38
N ALA A 395 -54.20 -1.61 -5.91
CA ALA A 395 -54.00 -0.42 -6.72
C ALA A 395 -52.70 -0.54 -7.54
N GLU A 396 -52.83 -0.57 -8.85
CA GLU A 396 -51.71 -0.53 -9.80
C GLU A 396 -51.41 0.92 -10.19
N THR A 397 -50.14 1.29 -10.17
CA THR A 397 -49.65 2.59 -10.65
C THR A 397 -48.69 2.40 -11.80
N GLU A 398 -48.77 3.27 -12.81
CA GLU A 398 -47.85 3.27 -13.96
C GLU A 398 -46.75 4.33 -13.77
N PHE A 399 -45.52 4.00 -14.12
CA PHE A 399 -44.39 4.93 -14.08
C PHE A 399 -44.23 5.64 -15.43
N LEU A 400 -44.41 6.97 -15.42
CA LEU A 400 -44.36 7.82 -16.63
C LEU A 400 -43.10 8.69 -16.73
N GLY A 401 -42.15 8.53 -15.80
CA GLY A 401 -40.98 9.42 -15.65
C GLY A 401 -39.93 9.34 -16.76
N PHE A 402 -40.11 8.46 -17.74
CA PHE A 402 -39.28 8.43 -18.96
C PHE A 402 -39.77 9.41 -20.02
N ASP A 403 -41.06 9.75 -20.02
CA ASP A 403 -41.71 10.50 -21.08
C ASP A 403 -42.15 11.91 -20.65
N ALA A 404 -42.36 12.12 -19.34
CA ALA A 404 -42.76 13.43 -18.79
C ALA A 404 -42.17 13.67 -17.39
N ASP A 405 -41.88 14.93 -17.09
CA ASP A 405 -41.44 15.41 -15.77
C ASP A 405 -42.60 15.74 -14.83
N THR A 406 -43.83 15.84 -15.37
CA THR A 406 -45.05 16.17 -14.62
C THR A 406 -46.26 15.41 -15.17
N THR A 407 -47.18 15.01 -14.30
CA THR A 407 -48.47 14.41 -14.69
C THR A 407 -49.56 14.72 -13.67
N LYS A 408 -50.82 14.62 -14.09
CA LYS A 408 -51.96 14.69 -13.18
C LYS A 408 -52.21 13.31 -12.59
N ALA A 409 -52.12 13.18 -11.27
CA ALA A 409 -52.34 11.93 -10.56
C ALA A 409 -53.65 11.98 -9.74
N THR A 410 -54.23 10.80 -9.49
CA THR A 410 -55.36 10.61 -8.56
C THR A 410 -54.91 9.73 -7.41
N VAL A 411 -55.21 10.12 -6.18
CA VAL A 411 -54.91 9.31 -4.99
C VAL A 411 -55.87 8.12 -4.96
N LEU A 412 -55.32 6.90 -5.11
CA LEU A 412 -56.12 5.67 -5.13
C LEU A 412 -56.34 5.08 -3.73
N GLU A 413 -55.39 5.28 -2.83
CA GLU A 413 -55.44 4.75 -1.46
C GLU A 413 -54.59 5.61 -0.51
N VAL A 414 -54.98 5.69 0.77
CA VAL A 414 -54.25 6.40 1.82
C VAL A 414 -54.07 5.48 3.01
N HIS A 415 -52.82 5.22 3.39
CA HIS A 415 -52.47 4.37 4.52
C HIS A 415 -51.95 5.25 5.67
N PRO A 416 -52.69 5.36 6.79
CA PRO A 416 -52.19 6.06 7.96
C PRO A 416 -51.09 5.22 8.63
N GLN A 417 -49.93 5.84 8.85
CA GLN A 417 -48.83 5.24 9.61
C GLN A 417 -48.88 5.84 11.01
N ASP A 418 -49.08 5.02 12.05
CA ASP A 418 -48.96 5.49 13.43
C ASP A 418 -47.50 5.87 13.70
N ASP A 419 -47.29 7.08 14.23
CA ASP A 419 -45.99 7.70 14.47
C ASP A 419 -45.02 6.78 15.23
N ALA A 420 -44.09 6.17 14.49
CA ALA A 420 -42.82 5.72 15.03
C ALA A 420 -41.74 6.66 14.50
N LEU A 421 -41.58 7.76 15.23
CA LEU A 421 -40.58 8.80 15.05
C LEU A 421 -39.15 8.24 14.92
N PHE A 422 -38.42 8.91 14.02
CA PHE A 422 -36.97 8.93 13.80
C PHE A 422 -36.11 8.90 15.07
#